data_AF-A0A800GAQ5-F1
#
_entry.id   AF-A0A800GAQ5-F1
#
_cell.length_a   1.000
_cell.length_b   1.000
_cell.length_c   1.000
_cell.angle_alpha   90.00
_cell.angle_beta   90.00
_cell.angle_gamma   90.00
#
_symmetry.space_group_name_H-M   'P 1'
#
loop_
_entity.id
_entity.type
_entity.pdbx_description
1 polymer ?
#
loop_
_entity_poly.entity_id
_entity_poly.type
_entity_poly.pdbx_seq_one_letter_code
_entity_poly.pdbx_strand_id
1 'polypeptide(L)'
;MSGQQDQADSEVLGDSNTEEVMSNLSSDMDTPVVDNDWRVSGIDLDLTPLQYHYLSLLQRLVTLKNTYQTDADYEVWMMGALNQAVYSTLRDCIEANVGDEAKEMLNREPHVN
;
A
#
# COMPACT_ATOMS: atom_id res chain seq x y z
N MET A 1 6.04 -65.92 -9.65
CA MET A 1 6.23 -66.63 -8.36
C MET A 1 6.64 -65.59 -7.34
N SER A 2 5.81 -65.42 -6.30
CA SER A 2 5.99 -64.69 -5.02
C SER A 2 6.52 -63.25 -5.07
N GLY A 3 5.84 -62.21 -4.56
CA GLY A 3 4.86 -62.17 -3.49
C GLY A 3 5.53 -62.21 -2.12
N GLN A 4 5.78 -61.05 -1.53
CA GLN A 4 5.63 -60.84 -0.09
C GLN A 4 5.50 -59.33 0.21
N GLN A 5 4.26 -58.93 0.53
CA GLN A 5 3.95 -57.73 1.29
C GLN A 5 4.15 -58.09 2.76
N ASP A 6 4.94 -57.32 3.50
CA ASP A 6 4.90 -57.33 4.95
C ASP A 6 4.00 -56.19 5.42
N GLN A 7 2.81 -56.55 5.88
CA GLN A 7 1.98 -55.75 6.79
C GLN A 7 2.51 -56.02 8.21
N ALA A 8 2.99 -55.01 8.92
CA ALA A 8 2.27 -54.16 9.87
C ALA A 8 2.60 -54.55 11.32
N ASP A 9 3.03 -53.58 12.11
CA ASP A 9 2.56 -53.52 13.49
C ASP A 9 2.28 -52.07 13.87
N SER A 10 1.16 -51.93 14.58
CA SER A 10 0.45 -50.70 14.89
C SER A 10 0.52 -50.52 16.39
N GLU A 11 1.11 -49.43 16.88
CA GLU A 11 0.78 -48.92 18.20
C GLU A 11 0.27 -47.49 18.13
N VAL A 12 -0.82 -47.33 18.88
CA VAL A 12 -1.81 -46.27 18.88
C VAL A 12 -1.43 -45.23 19.95
N LEU A 13 -1.88 -43.99 19.74
CA LEU A 13 -2.45 -43.05 20.72
C LEU A 13 -1.75 -41.69 20.74
N GLY A 14 -2.47 -40.72 20.17
CA GLY A 14 -2.25 -39.30 20.33
C GLY A 14 -3.50 -38.56 19.88
N ASP A 15 -4.66 -39.02 20.36
CA ASP A 15 -5.93 -38.29 20.23
C ASP A 15 -5.81 -37.01 21.07
N SER A 16 -5.68 -35.87 20.40
CA SER A 16 -6.00 -34.57 20.95
C SER A 16 -6.41 -33.68 19.80
N ASN A 17 -7.71 -33.53 19.62
CA ASN A 17 -8.34 -32.41 18.91
C ASN A 17 -7.49 -31.13 19.00
N THR A 18 -6.79 -30.79 17.92
CA THR A 18 -6.25 -29.43 17.69
C THR A 18 -7.24 -28.59 16.88
N GLU A 19 -8.53 -28.91 17.00
CA GLU A 19 -9.65 -28.13 16.47
C GLU A 19 -10.36 -27.34 17.59
N GLU A 20 -9.65 -26.62 18.46
CA GLU A 20 -10.34 -25.78 19.46
C GLU A 20 -9.48 -24.67 20.08
N VAL A 21 -8.89 -23.75 19.28
CA VAL A 21 -8.27 -22.53 19.88
C VAL A 21 -8.58 -21.22 19.12
N MET A 22 -9.42 -21.20 18.07
CA MET A 22 -9.75 -19.93 17.38
C MET A 22 -11.25 -19.61 17.31
N SER A 23 -12.02 -19.94 18.36
CA SER A 23 -13.45 -19.60 18.44
C SER A 23 -13.80 -18.48 19.44
N ASN A 24 -12.80 -17.83 20.07
CA ASN A 24 -13.03 -16.78 21.08
C ASN A 24 -12.28 -15.47 20.80
N LEU A 25 -12.17 -15.06 19.54
CA LEU A 25 -11.89 -13.66 19.23
C LEU A 25 -13.20 -12.94 18.94
N SER A 26 -14.10 -12.90 19.93
CA SER A 26 -15.06 -11.81 20.04
C SER A 26 -14.28 -10.57 20.46
N SER A 27 -13.50 -10.01 19.54
CA SER A 27 -12.95 -8.68 19.73
C SER A 27 -14.06 -7.68 19.43
N ASP A 28 -14.95 -7.48 20.41
CA ASP A 28 -15.57 -6.17 20.67
C ASP A 28 -14.46 -5.18 21.05
N MET A 29 -13.46 -5.04 20.17
CA MET A 29 -12.56 -3.91 20.18
C MET A 29 -13.39 -2.80 19.56
N ASP A 30 -14.01 -1.99 20.42
CA ASP A 30 -14.57 -0.70 20.10
C ASP A 30 -13.39 0.20 19.68
N THR A 31 -12.81 -0.09 18.51
CA THR A 31 -11.80 0.74 17.88
C THR A 31 -12.49 2.06 17.62
N PRO A 32 -12.03 3.18 18.22
CA PRO A 32 -12.61 4.47 17.94
C PRO A 32 -12.53 4.67 16.43
N VAL A 33 -13.70 4.72 15.79
CA VAL A 33 -13.81 5.17 14.41
C VAL A 33 -13.48 6.66 14.47
N VAL A 34 -12.19 6.97 14.35
CA VAL A 34 -11.76 8.33 14.11
C VAL A 34 -12.24 8.64 12.70
N ASP A 35 -13.27 9.50 12.61
CA ASP A 35 -13.65 10.16 11.36
C ASP A 35 -12.46 11.02 10.91
N ASN A 36 -11.50 10.37 10.27
CA ASN A 36 -10.46 11.07 9.55
C ASN A 36 -11.06 11.46 8.21
N ASP A 37 -11.21 12.77 8.00
CA ASP A 37 -11.58 13.33 6.72
C ASP A 37 -10.38 13.16 5.78
N TRP A 38 -10.23 11.97 5.20
CA TRP A 38 -9.13 11.59 4.29
C TRP A 38 -9.29 12.25 2.92
N ARG A 39 -9.32 13.58 2.90
CA ARG A 39 -9.50 14.40 1.69
C ARG A 39 -8.17 14.90 1.18
N VAL A 40 -7.93 14.71 -0.11
CA VAL A 40 -6.82 15.35 -0.83
C VAL A 40 -7.40 16.51 -1.63
N SER A 41 -6.74 17.67 -1.58
CA SER A 41 -7.23 18.87 -2.27
C SER A 41 -7.40 18.62 -3.77
N GLY A 42 -8.61 18.85 -4.29
CA GLY A 42 -8.93 18.63 -5.71
C GLY A 42 -9.32 17.19 -6.08
N ILE A 43 -9.48 16.31 -5.10
CA ILE A 43 -10.01 14.94 -5.23
C ILE A 43 -11.23 14.81 -4.33
N ASP A 44 -12.41 14.61 -4.92
CA ASP A 44 -13.69 14.43 -4.21
C ASP A 44 -14.08 12.96 -4.18
N LEU A 45 -13.29 12.16 -3.44
CA LEU A 45 -13.49 10.74 -3.24
C LEU A 45 -13.37 10.41 -1.76
N ASP A 46 -14.15 9.42 -1.32
CA ASP A 46 -13.97 8.79 -0.01
C ASP A 46 -12.79 7.81 -0.12
N LEU A 47 -11.61 8.27 0.30
CA LEU A 47 -10.37 7.51 0.19
C LEU A 47 -10.20 6.55 1.36
N THR A 48 -9.70 5.35 1.07
CA THR A 48 -9.11 4.51 2.12
C THR A 48 -7.84 5.16 2.68
N PRO A 49 -7.41 4.82 3.91
CA PRO A 49 -6.17 5.35 4.48
C PRO A 49 -4.94 5.17 3.56
N LEU A 50 -4.87 4.03 2.86
CA LEU A 50 -3.77 3.71 1.95
C LEU A 50 -3.79 4.59 0.71
N GLN A 51 -4.97 4.79 0.11
CA GLN A 51 -5.14 5.66 -1.05
C GLN A 51 -4.82 7.12 -0.70
N TYR A 52 -5.31 7.59 0.44
CA TYR A 52 -4.98 8.92 0.97
C TYR A 52 -3.47 9.09 1.17
N HIS A 53 -2.80 8.09 1.73
CA HIS A 53 -1.36 8.11 1.93
C HIS A 53 -0.60 8.30 0.62
N TYR A 54 -0.88 7.48 -0.40
CA TYR A 54 -0.18 7.55 -1.68
C TYR A 54 -0.46 8.85 -2.44
N LEU A 55 -1.71 9.31 -2.48
CA LEU A 55 -2.06 10.58 -3.12
C LEU A 55 -1.42 11.78 -2.41
N SER A 56 -1.41 11.79 -1.07
CA SER A 56 -0.76 12.84 -0.28
C SER A 56 0.76 12.84 -0.47
N LEU A 57 1.37 11.65 -0.55
CA LEU A 57 2.80 11.50 -0.82
C LEU A 57 3.15 12.02 -2.22
N LEU A 58 2.35 11.65 -3.23
CA LEU A 58 2.54 12.09 -4.61
C LEU A 58 2.49 13.62 -4.68
N GLN A 59 1.45 14.24 -4.11
CA GLN A 59 1.30 15.70 -4.08
C GLN A 59 2.53 16.39 -3.46
N ARG A 60 3.05 15.84 -2.36
CA ARG A 60 4.23 16.39 -1.67
C ARG A 60 5.50 16.26 -2.50
N LEU A 61 5.74 15.09 -3.10
CA LEU A 61 6.91 14.84 -3.94
C LEU A 61 6.92 15.73 -5.18
N VAL A 62 5.75 15.92 -5.77
CA VAL A 62 5.56 16.78 -6.93
C VAL A 62 5.80 18.26 -6.58
N THR A 63 5.23 18.73 -5.47
CA THR A 63 5.50 20.09 -4.96
C THR A 63 6.99 20.30 -4.69
N LEU A 64 7.64 19.31 -4.07
CA LEU A 64 9.07 19.34 -3.77
C LEU A 64 9.90 19.39 -5.06
N LYS A 65 9.59 18.54 -6.05
CA LYS A 65 10.22 18.53 -7.37
C LYS A 65 10.15 19.90 -8.04
N ASN A 66 8.97 20.52 -8.07
CA ASN A 66 8.79 21.81 -8.75
C ASN A 66 9.49 22.95 -8.04
N THR A 67 9.50 22.93 -6.70
CA THR A 67 10.27 23.90 -5.91
C THR A 67 11.76 23.74 -6.18
N TYR A 68 12.26 22.50 -6.14
CA TYR A 68 13.67 22.17 -6.33
C TYR A 68 14.19 22.50 -7.74
N GLN A 69 13.35 22.39 -8.77
CA GLN A 69 13.74 22.77 -10.14
C GLN A 69 14.16 24.24 -10.26
N THR A 70 13.70 25.11 -9.35
CA THR A 70 14.05 26.54 -9.33
C THR A 70 15.12 26.89 -8.29
N ASP A 71 15.69 25.89 -7.62
CA ASP A 71 16.71 26.08 -6.59
C ASP A 71 18.05 26.54 -7.20
N ALA A 72 18.74 27.45 -6.52
CA ALA A 72 20.06 27.93 -6.92
C ALA A 72 21.15 26.85 -6.75
N ASP A 73 20.96 25.95 -5.79
CA ASP A 73 21.85 24.83 -5.50
C ASP A 73 21.40 23.54 -6.22
N TYR A 74 20.74 23.68 -7.37
CA TYR A 74 20.23 22.55 -8.15
C TYR A 74 21.32 21.54 -8.52
N GLU A 75 21.16 20.33 -8.02
CA GLU A 75 21.93 19.15 -8.41
C GLU A 75 21.09 18.16 -9.23
N VAL A 76 21.64 17.75 -10.38
CA VAL A 76 20.98 16.83 -11.33
C VAL A 76 20.60 15.50 -10.70
N TRP A 77 21.46 14.94 -9.84
CA TRP A 77 21.24 13.63 -9.24
C TRP A 77 20.03 13.62 -8.29
N MET A 78 19.83 14.71 -7.54
CA MET A 78 18.69 14.88 -6.65
C MET A 78 17.38 15.02 -7.44
N MET A 79 17.39 15.78 -8.55
CA MET A 79 16.24 15.85 -9.45
C MET A 79 15.92 14.47 -10.04
N GLY A 80 16.94 13.68 -10.37
CA GLY A 80 16.79 12.28 -10.77
C GLY A 80 16.10 11.43 -9.71
N ALA A 81 16.54 11.56 -8.45
CA ALA A 81 15.93 10.87 -7.31
C ALA A 81 14.46 11.28 -7.09
N LEU A 82 14.15 12.58 -7.19
CA LEU A 82 12.78 13.09 -7.08
C LEU A 82 11.87 12.56 -8.19
N ASN A 83 12.34 12.56 -9.44
CA ASN A 83 11.58 11.98 -10.56
C ASN A 83 11.31 10.48 -10.36
N GLN A 84 12.29 9.74 -9.86
CA GLN A 84 12.12 8.31 -9.55
C GLN A 84 11.13 8.10 -8.41
N ALA A 85 11.19 8.90 -7.35
CA ALA A 85 10.24 8.86 -6.25
C ALA A 85 8.81 9.13 -6.73
N VAL A 86 8.60 10.19 -7.53
CA VAL A 86 7.30 10.51 -8.13
C VAL A 86 6.78 9.35 -8.97
N TYR A 87 7.63 8.75 -9.81
CA TYR A 87 7.23 7.61 -10.63
C TYR A 87 6.85 6.38 -9.79
N SER A 88 7.63 6.06 -8.76
CA SER A 88 7.34 4.94 -7.86
C SER A 88 6.00 5.16 -7.15
N THR A 89 5.78 6.35 -6.59
CA THR A 89 4.51 6.64 -5.90
C THR A 89 3.32 6.66 -6.86
N LEU A 90 3.50 7.07 -8.12
CA LEU A 90 2.46 6.94 -9.13
C LEU A 90 2.09 5.46 -9.38
N ARG A 91 3.07 4.55 -9.37
CA ARG A 91 2.80 3.10 -9.45
C ARG A 91 2.01 2.63 -8.22
N ASP A 92 2.40 3.06 -7.02
CA ASP A 92 1.66 2.73 -5.80
C ASP A 92 0.21 3.24 -5.84
N CYS A 93 -0.03 4.44 -6.39
CA CYS A 93 -1.39 4.97 -6.60
C CYS A 93 -2.20 4.10 -7.57
N ILE A 94 -1.58 3.62 -8.65
CA ILE A 94 -2.24 2.72 -9.62
C ILE A 94 -2.61 1.40 -8.94
N GLU A 95 -1.69 0.82 -8.16
CA GLU A 95 -1.91 -0.42 -7.41
C GLU A 95 -2.99 -0.26 -6.32
N ALA A 96 -3.11 0.92 -5.73
CA ALA A 96 -4.17 1.28 -4.78
C ALA A 96 -5.49 1.71 -5.44
N ASN A 97 -5.62 1.56 -6.76
CA ASN A 97 -6.83 1.86 -7.53
C ASN A 97 -7.26 3.35 -7.49
N VAL A 98 -6.28 4.26 -7.39
CA VAL A 98 -6.44 5.72 -7.48
C VAL A 98 -5.48 6.32 -8.53
N GLY A 99 -5.21 5.53 -9.58
CA GLY A 99 -4.24 5.88 -10.61
C GLY A 99 -4.71 7.00 -11.54
N ASP A 100 -6.01 7.20 -11.70
CA ASP A 100 -6.55 8.21 -12.61
C ASP A 100 -6.53 9.59 -11.97
N GLU A 101 -6.88 9.67 -10.69
CA GLU A 101 -6.75 10.88 -9.87
C GLU A 101 -5.29 11.31 -9.75
N ALA A 102 -4.38 10.35 -9.54
CA ALA A 102 -2.94 10.59 -9.50
C ALA A 102 -2.41 11.15 -10.83
N LYS A 103 -2.82 10.58 -11.98
CA LYS A 103 -2.44 11.12 -13.30
C LYS A 103 -3.03 12.50 -13.52
N GLU A 104 -4.29 12.73 -13.14
CA GLU A 104 -4.92 14.04 -13.28
C GLU A 104 -4.18 15.10 -12.46
N MET A 105 -3.76 14.76 -11.24
CA MET A 105 -2.94 15.62 -10.39
C MET A 105 -1.62 16.03 -11.07
N LEU A 106 -0.94 15.09 -11.73
CA LEU A 106 0.29 15.36 -12.47
C LEU A 106 0.04 16.21 -13.73
N ASN A 107 -1.10 16.03 -14.39
CA ASN A 107 -1.46 16.77 -15.61
C ASN A 107 -1.95 18.20 -15.33
N ARG A 108 -2.50 18.46 -14.14
CA ARG A 108 -2.99 19.78 -13.71
C ARG A 108 -1.84 20.74 -13.34
N GLU A 109 -0.62 20.25 -13.23
CA GLU A 109 0.51 21.11 -12.90
C GLU A 109 0.89 22.03 -14.05
N PRO A 110 1.15 23.33 -13.78
CA PRO A 110 1.68 24.21 -14.79
C PRO A 110 3.07 23.69 -15.20
N HIS A 111 3.18 23.21 -16.43
CA HIS A 111 4.47 23.10 -17.10
C HIS A 111 5.04 24.52 -17.17
N VAL A 112 5.89 24.88 -16.21
CA VAL A 112 6.65 26.13 -16.26
C VAL A 112 7.63 25.97 -17.42
N ASN A 113 7.32 26.64 -18.54
CA ASN A 113 8.16 26.72 -19.74
C ASN A 113 9.46 27.48 -19.46
#